data_AF-A0A162TA99-F1
#
_entry.id   AF-A0A162TA99-F1
#
_cell.length_a   1.000
_cell.length_b   1.000
_cell.length_c   1.000
_cell.angle_alpha   90.00
_cell.angle_beta   90.00
_cell.angle_gamma   90.00
#
_symmetry.space_group_name_H-M   'P 1'
#
loop_
_entity.id
_entity.type
_entity.pdbx_description
1 polymer ?
#
loop_
_entity_poly.entity_id
_entity_poly.type
_entity_poly.pdbx_seq_one_letter_code
_entity_poly.pdbx_strand_id
1 'polypeptide(L)'
;IILKYRSEVIAQQFCLIERAMLQNVTWDELVDLRWRKRSAQRKSFVIEMTTLDDDVPVGVDQMIGFFNMTCQWVASEIVRSQQLDTRVKVIEKFLRIALKCYHHRNYSTLMQILLGLQSPAVSRLERTWQKVDHCQMELFNQLKEMAKPFRNWKNVRDCMTKATEEFDNTHGCIPFLGLYLSDLVFVAE
;
A
#
# COMPACT_ATOMS: atom_id res chain seq x y z
N ILE A 1 13.44 10.18 -9.27
CA ILE A 1 12.37 10.62 -10.21
C ILE A 1 11.13 11.10 -9.47
N ILE A 2 10.73 10.44 -8.37
CA ILE A 2 9.53 10.78 -7.56
C ILE A 2 9.42 12.24 -7.09
N LEU A 3 10.56 12.91 -6.85
CA LEU A 3 10.58 14.31 -6.39
C LEU A 3 10.06 15.31 -7.43
N LYS A 4 10.01 14.94 -8.72
CA LYS A 4 9.60 15.84 -9.81
C LYS A 4 8.10 16.13 -9.86
N TYR A 5 7.27 15.24 -9.32
CA TYR A 5 5.82 15.33 -9.42
C TYR A 5 5.18 15.74 -8.10
N ARG A 6 4.01 16.39 -8.12
CA ARG A 6 3.27 16.77 -6.91
C ARG A 6 2.76 15.51 -6.19
N SER A 7 2.77 15.52 -4.84
CA SER A 7 2.34 14.36 -4.04
C SER A 7 0.88 14.02 -4.29
N GLU A 8 0.04 15.05 -4.46
CA GLU A 8 -1.36 14.94 -4.83
C GLU A 8 -1.57 14.11 -6.10
N VAL A 9 -0.85 14.45 -7.17
CA VAL A 9 -0.98 13.75 -8.46
C VAL A 9 -0.60 12.29 -8.33
N ILE A 10 0.51 11.99 -7.64
CA ILE A 10 0.95 10.61 -7.41
C ILE A 10 -0.13 9.83 -6.65
N ALA A 11 -0.66 10.39 -5.56
CA ALA A 11 -1.69 9.73 -4.75
C ALA A 11 -2.99 9.48 -5.54
N GLN A 12 -3.40 10.43 -6.40
CA GLN A 12 -4.55 10.25 -7.28
C GLN A 12 -4.32 9.13 -8.31
N GLN A 13 -3.13 9.05 -8.91
CA GLN A 13 -2.83 7.98 -9.87
C GLN A 13 -2.83 6.60 -9.20
N PHE A 14 -2.23 6.46 -8.01
CA PHE A 14 -2.31 5.23 -7.23
C PHE A 14 -3.75 4.83 -6.93
N CYS A 15 -4.59 5.79 -6.52
CA CYS A 15 -6.01 5.54 -6.28
C CYS A 15 -6.74 5.04 -7.54
N LEU A 16 -6.53 5.67 -8.70
CA LEU A 16 -7.16 5.25 -9.95
C LEU A 16 -6.72 3.85 -10.38
N ILE A 17 -5.43 3.56 -10.27
CA ILE A 17 -4.83 2.26 -10.61
C ILE A 17 -5.41 1.16 -9.73
N GLU A 18 -5.37 1.33 -8.41
CA GLU A 18 -5.89 0.34 -7.47
C GLU A 18 -7.41 0.19 -7.53
N ARG A 19 -8.14 1.27 -7.82
CA ARG A 19 -9.59 1.18 -8.08
C ARG A 19 -9.88 0.27 -9.26
N ALA A 20 -9.15 0.43 -10.36
CA ALA A 20 -9.33 -0.39 -11.56
C ALA A 20 -9.01 -1.86 -11.28
N MET A 21 -7.95 -2.15 -10.52
CA MET A 21 -7.62 -3.52 -10.12
C MET A 21 -8.67 -4.11 -9.16
N LEU A 22 -9.17 -3.33 -8.21
CA LEU A 22 -10.20 -3.77 -7.27
C LEU A 22 -11.51 -4.14 -7.99
N GLN A 23 -11.86 -3.44 -9.08
CA GLN A 23 -13.03 -3.76 -9.90
C GLN A 23 -12.92 -5.10 -10.64
N ASN A 24 -11.71 -5.66 -10.78
CA ASN A 24 -11.48 -6.98 -11.38
C ASN A 24 -11.57 -8.12 -10.36
N VAL A 25 -11.69 -7.83 -9.06
CA VAL A 25 -11.87 -8.84 -8.01
C VAL A 25 -13.31 -9.35 -8.04
N THR A 26 -13.49 -10.65 -8.25
CA THR A 26 -14.82 -11.25 -8.35
C THR A 26 -15.23 -11.96 -7.05
N TRP A 27 -16.54 -12.05 -6.80
CA TRP A 27 -17.07 -12.67 -5.58
C TRP A 27 -16.75 -14.17 -5.49
N ASP A 28 -16.75 -14.88 -6.61
CA ASP A 28 -16.39 -16.30 -6.66
C ASP A 28 -14.92 -16.54 -6.29
N GLU A 29 -14.03 -15.62 -6.66
CA GLU A 29 -12.63 -15.66 -6.24
C GLU A 29 -12.48 -15.56 -4.71
N LEU A 30 -13.26 -14.65 -4.11
CA LEU A 30 -13.28 -14.40 -2.67
C LEU A 30 -13.82 -15.58 -1.88
N VAL A 31 -14.93 -16.19 -2.32
CA VAL A 31 -15.59 -17.31 -1.65
C VAL A 31 -14.77 -18.60 -1.77
N ASP A 32 -14.20 -18.89 -2.95
CA ASP A 32 -13.46 -20.12 -3.22
C ASP A 32 -12.00 -20.10 -2.70
N LEU A 33 -11.59 -18.97 -2.08
CA LEU A 33 -10.22 -18.71 -1.63
C LEU A 33 -9.15 -18.95 -2.71
N ARG A 34 -9.43 -18.60 -3.98
CA ARG A 34 -8.61 -19.03 -5.12
C ARG A 34 -7.16 -18.54 -5.06
N TRP A 35 -6.92 -17.36 -4.49
CA TRP A 35 -5.58 -16.79 -4.29
C TRP A 35 -4.68 -17.65 -3.39
N ARG A 36 -5.24 -18.48 -2.48
CA ARG A 36 -4.44 -19.44 -1.69
C ARG A 36 -3.88 -20.55 -2.56
N LYS A 37 -4.69 -21.08 -3.48
CA LYS A 37 -4.33 -22.24 -4.32
C LYS A 37 -3.22 -21.90 -5.32
N ARG A 38 -3.21 -20.68 -5.83
CA ARG A 38 -2.19 -20.16 -6.77
C ARG A 38 -0.90 -19.70 -6.12
N SER A 39 -0.89 -19.54 -4.78
CA SER A 39 0.26 -19.01 -4.05
C SER A 39 1.52 -19.87 -4.14
N ALA A 40 1.38 -21.18 -4.40
CA ALA A 40 2.47 -22.15 -4.41
C ALA A 40 3.40 -22.05 -5.63
N GLN A 41 3.03 -21.32 -6.70
CA GLN A 41 3.82 -21.22 -7.95
C GLN A 41 4.30 -19.81 -8.32
N ARG A 42 4.20 -18.82 -7.42
CA ARG A 42 4.40 -17.40 -7.79
C ARG A 42 5.80 -17.07 -8.34
N LYS A 43 5.84 -16.44 -9.52
CA LYS A 43 7.01 -15.70 -10.02
C LYS A 43 6.91 -14.24 -9.51
N SER A 44 7.89 -13.41 -9.86
CA SER A 44 7.82 -11.98 -9.55
C SER A 44 6.69 -11.32 -10.36
N PHE A 45 5.82 -10.55 -9.72
CA PHE A 45 4.69 -9.84 -10.36
C PHE A 45 5.12 -9.01 -11.59
N VAL A 46 6.32 -8.44 -11.55
CA VAL A 46 6.89 -7.67 -12.68
C VAL A 46 7.20 -8.57 -13.88
N ILE A 47 7.68 -9.79 -13.61
CA ILE A 47 7.96 -10.78 -14.66
C ILE A 47 6.64 -11.25 -15.27
N GLU A 48 5.63 -11.53 -14.45
CA GLU A 48 4.31 -11.99 -14.92
C GLU A 48 3.58 -10.96 -15.79
N MET A 49 3.70 -9.66 -15.50
CA MET A 49 3.15 -8.60 -16.37
C MET A 49 3.91 -8.41 -17.69
N THR A 50 5.17 -8.85 -17.79
CA THR A 50 6.02 -8.62 -18.97
C THR A 50 6.10 -9.85 -19.87
N THR A 51 5.79 -11.02 -19.35
CA THR A 51 5.57 -12.23 -20.14
C THR A 51 4.20 -12.14 -20.81
N LEU A 52 4.15 -12.24 -22.14
CA LEU A 52 2.93 -12.32 -22.95
C LEU A 52 2.24 -13.71 -22.81
N ASP A 53 2.33 -14.32 -21.63
CA ASP A 53 1.70 -15.60 -21.34
C ASP A 53 0.24 -15.36 -20.92
N ASP A 54 -0.66 -16.29 -21.25
CA ASP A 54 -2.10 -16.23 -20.90
C ASP A 54 -2.38 -16.24 -19.37
N ASP A 55 -1.35 -16.37 -18.54
CA ASP A 55 -1.42 -16.48 -17.08
C ASP A 55 -1.16 -15.13 -16.38
N VAL A 56 -1.75 -14.04 -16.90
CA VAL A 56 -1.67 -12.72 -16.29
C VAL A 56 -2.41 -12.75 -14.94
N PRO A 57 -1.78 -12.33 -13.82
CA PRO A 57 -2.46 -12.24 -12.53
C PRO A 57 -3.67 -11.30 -12.62
N VAL A 58 -4.86 -11.82 -12.34
CA VAL A 58 -6.13 -11.08 -12.29
C VAL A 58 -6.73 -11.15 -10.89
N GLY A 59 -7.62 -10.21 -10.58
CA GLY A 59 -8.37 -10.21 -9.32
C GLY A 59 -7.47 -10.01 -8.08
N VAL A 60 -7.63 -10.87 -7.08
CA VAL A 60 -6.92 -10.78 -5.80
C VAL A 60 -5.41 -10.94 -5.98
N ASP A 61 -4.97 -11.85 -6.86
CA ASP A 61 -3.55 -12.08 -7.12
C ASP A 61 -2.88 -10.82 -7.70
N GLN A 62 -3.57 -10.11 -8.59
CA GLN A 62 -3.11 -8.84 -9.15
C GLN A 62 -2.89 -7.79 -8.05
N MET A 63 -3.86 -7.65 -7.15
CA MET A 63 -3.79 -6.72 -6.03
C MET A 63 -2.65 -7.06 -5.07
N ILE A 64 -2.44 -8.34 -4.75
CA ILE A 64 -1.33 -8.79 -3.89
C ILE A 64 0.03 -8.49 -4.55
N GLY A 65 0.15 -8.78 -5.85
CA GLY A 65 1.35 -8.52 -6.63
C GLY A 65 1.68 -7.03 -6.67
N PHE A 66 0.70 -6.18 -6.98
CA PHE A 66 0.84 -4.73 -6.99
C PHE A 66 1.22 -4.18 -5.61
N PHE A 67 0.62 -4.71 -4.54
CA PHE A 67 0.91 -4.31 -3.16
C PHE A 67 2.39 -4.54 -2.83
N ASN A 68 2.87 -5.77 -3.05
CA ASN A 68 4.26 -6.14 -2.75
C ASN A 68 5.26 -5.35 -3.61
N MET A 69 4.96 -5.19 -4.90
CA MET A 69 5.77 -4.40 -5.82
C MET A 69 5.89 -2.94 -5.34
N THR A 70 4.78 -2.34 -4.89
CA THR A 70 4.78 -0.94 -4.42
C THR A 70 5.58 -0.79 -3.12
N CYS A 71 5.44 -1.71 -2.17
CA CYS A 71 6.29 -1.75 -0.96
C CYS A 71 7.78 -1.78 -1.30
N GLN A 72 8.16 -2.67 -2.23
CA GLN A 72 9.55 -2.82 -2.68
C GLN A 72 10.04 -1.60 -3.46
N TRP A 73 9.20 -0.99 -4.29
CA TRP A 73 9.52 0.22 -5.04
C TRP A 73 9.83 1.38 -4.09
N VAL A 74 9.02 1.59 -3.04
CA VAL A 74 9.26 2.61 -2.01
C VAL A 74 10.64 2.42 -1.38
N ALA A 75 10.93 1.20 -0.91
CA ALA A 75 12.21 0.88 -0.30
C ALA A 75 13.39 1.08 -1.28
N SER A 76 13.21 0.64 -2.53
CA SER A 76 14.23 0.73 -3.57
C SER A 76 14.57 2.17 -3.93
N GLU A 77 13.58 3.06 -4.08
CA GLU A 77 13.84 4.47 -4.39
C GLU A 77 14.60 5.19 -3.29
N ILE A 78 14.33 4.85 -2.02
CA ILE A 78 15.05 5.42 -0.89
C ILE A 78 16.49 4.90 -0.87
N VAL A 79 16.69 3.58 -0.96
CA VAL A 79 18.02 2.97 -0.86
C VAL A 79 18.92 3.33 -2.05
N ARG A 80 18.34 3.49 -3.25
CA ARG A 80 19.08 3.92 -4.46
C ARG A 80 19.43 5.41 -4.47
N SER A 81 18.81 6.22 -3.59
CA SER A 81 19.15 7.63 -3.45
C SER A 81 20.49 7.80 -2.73
N GLN A 82 21.57 7.97 -3.51
CA GLN A 82 22.94 8.01 -3.00
C GLN A 82 23.21 9.21 -2.08
N GLN A 83 22.79 10.41 -2.49
CA GLN A 83 22.99 11.64 -1.72
C GLN A 83 22.05 11.68 -0.51
N LEU A 84 22.61 11.94 0.67
CA LEU A 84 21.89 11.96 1.95
C LEU A 84 20.69 12.92 1.93
N ASP A 85 20.89 14.17 1.53
CA ASP A 85 19.83 15.19 1.56
C ASP A 85 18.73 14.90 0.54
N THR A 86 19.09 14.31 -0.60
CA THR A 86 18.11 13.82 -1.58
C THR A 86 17.30 12.65 -1.02
N ARG A 87 17.95 11.72 -0.33
CA ARG A 87 17.29 10.57 0.30
C ARG A 87 16.32 10.99 1.41
N VAL A 88 16.68 11.99 2.22
CA VAL A 88 15.77 12.61 3.20
C VAL A 88 14.52 13.16 2.50
N LYS A 89 14.70 13.97 1.45
CA LYS A 89 13.58 14.51 0.66
C LYS A 89 12.68 13.43 0.07
N VAL A 90 13.23 12.27 -0.31
CA VAL A 90 12.46 11.12 -0.82
C VAL A 90 11.61 10.50 0.28
N ILE A 91 12.14 10.31 1.50
CA ILE A 91 11.36 9.83 2.64
C ILE A 91 10.19 10.79 2.94
N GLU A 92 10.47 12.08 3.07
CA GLU A 92 9.45 13.09 3.33
C GLU A 92 8.43 13.19 2.18
N LYS A 93 8.86 12.90 0.95
CA LYS A 93 7.97 12.83 -0.21
C LYS A 93 6.97 11.68 -0.05
N PHE A 94 7.44 10.50 0.34
CA PHE A 94 6.58 9.35 0.60
C PHE A 94 5.62 9.57 1.75
N LEU A 95 6.06 10.20 2.85
CA LEU A 95 5.17 10.56 3.96
C LEU A 95 4.04 11.50 3.52
N ARG A 96 4.36 12.52 2.72
CA ARG A 96 3.33 13.40 2.13
C ARG A 96 2.39 12.66 1.18
N ILE A 97 2.88 11.70 0.40
CA ILE A 97 2.02 10.87 -0.47
C ILE A 97 1.09 9.99 0.38
N ALA A 98 1.62 9.36 1.44
CA ALA A 98 0.82 8.53 2.34
C ALA A 98 -0.31 9.34 3.02
N LEU A 99 -0.02 10.57 3.46
CA LEU A 99 -1.05 11.48 3.99
C LEU A 99 -2.12 11.83 2.93
N LYS A 100 -1.72 12.06 1.68
CA LYS A 100 -2.69 12.27 0.59
C LYS A 100 -3.53 11.03 0.31
N CYS A 101 -2.94 9.84 0.39
CA CYS A 101 -3.67 8.58 0.27
C CYS A 101 -4.70 8.42 1.39
N TYR A 102 -4.35 8.82 2.63
CA TYR A 102 -5.31 8.85 3.75
C TYR A 102 -6.53 9.73 3.42
N HIS A 103 -6.31 10.96 2.93
CA HIS A 103 -7.40 11.88 2.56
C HIS A 103 -8.22 11.39 1.36
N HIS A 104 -7.60 10.68 0.42
CA HIS A 104 -8.31 10.03 -0.69
C HIS A 104 -8.97 8.70 -0.30
N ARG A 105 -8.92 8.30 0.98
CA ARG A 105 -9.43 7.01 1.47
C ARG A 105 -8.81 5.83 0.72
N ASN A 106 -7.58 5.98 0.24
CA ASN A 106 -6.79 4.88 -0.30
C ASN A 106 -5.88 4.32 0.80
N TYR A 107 -6.44 3.37 1.55
CA TYR A 107 -5.74 2.71 2.65
C TYR A 107 -4.75 1.66 2.15
N SER A 108 -4.96 1.10 0.95
CA SER A 108 -4.02 0.16 0.34
C SER A 108 -2.65 0.80 0.07
N THR A 109 -2.59 1.85 -0.75
CA THR A 109 -1.32 2.56 -1.03
C THR A 109 -0.70 3.17 0.23
N LEU A 110 -1.51 3.69 1.16
CA LEU A 110 -1.01 4.18 2.44
C LEU A 110 -0.22 3.08 3.17
N MET A 111 -0.81 1.89 3.31
CA MET A 111 -0.16 0.73 3.93
C MET A 111 1.10 0.31 3.17
N GLN A 112 1.05 0.29 1.84
CA GLN A 112 2.21 -0.06 1.00
C GLN A 112 3.41 0.87 1.27
N ILE A 113 3.15 2.18 1.36
CA ILE A 113 4.18 3.17 1.67
C ILE A 113 4.75 2.97 3.07
N LEU A 114 3.90 2.80 4.09
CA LEU A 114 4.35 2.59 5.46
C LEU A 114 5.20 1.33 5.60
N LEU A 115 4.77 0.22 5.00
CA LEU A 115 5.53 -1.03 5.02
C LEU A 115 6.86 -0.90 4.27
N GLY A 116 6.90 -0.16 3.16
CA GLY A 116 8.13 0.17 2.46
C GLY A 116 9.11 0.98 3.33
N LEU A 117 8.62 1.99 4.05
CA LEU A 117 9.41 2.81 4.98
C LEU A 117 9.89 2.03 6.21
N GLN A 118 9.09 1.09 6.70
CA GLN A 118 9.40 0.24 7.85
C GLN A 118 10.26 -0.98 7.48
N SER A 119 10.47 -1.25 6.18
CA SER A 119 11.31 -2.35 5.73
C SER A 119 12.72 -2.28 6.34
N PRO A 120 13.37 -3.41 6.67
CA PRO A 120 14.70 -3.42 7.27
C PRO A 120 15.75 -2.65 6.47
N ALA A 121 15.60 -2.61 5.14
CA ALA A 121 16.51 -1.89 4.24
C ALA A 121 16.48 -0.37 4.46
N VAL A 122 15.32 0.17 4.83
CA VAL A 122 15.09 1.61 5.04
C VAL A 122 15.18 2.00 6.51
N SER A 123 14.59 1.20 7.42
CA SER A 123 14.55 1.51 8.85
C SER A 123 15.95 1.60 9.49
N ARG A 124 16.92 0.81 8.99
CA ARG A 124 18.32 0.84 9.44
C ARG A 124 19.11 2.10 9.04
N LEU A 125 18.56 2.99 8.21
CA LEU A 125 19.27 4.17 7.69
C LEU A 125 19.32 5.32 8.72
N GLU A 126 19.88 5.08 9.90
CA GLU A 126 19.84 5.98 11.07
C GLU A 126 20.25 7.43 10.74
N ARG A 127 21.37 7.62 10.04
CA ARG A 127 21.84 8.95 9.61
C ARG A 127 20.85 9.72 8.74
N THR A 128 20.01 8.99 8.00
CA THR A 128 18.97 9.60 7.16
C THR A 128 17.78 10.00 8.02
N TRP A 129 17.31 9.11 8.88
CA TRP A 129 16.20 9.37 9.79
C TRP A 129 16.47 10.51 10.77
N GLN A 130 17.70 10.65 11.25
CA GLN A 130 18.12 11.79 12.09
C GLN A 130 18.02 13.15 11.39
N LYS A 131 18.01 13.18 10.06
CA LYS A 131 17.90 14.41 9.27
C LYS A 131 16.49 14.69 8.74
N VAL A 132 15.55 13.78 8.92
CA VAL A 132 14.15 14.00 8.52
C VAL A 132 13.55 15.08 9.41
N ASP A 133 12.82 16.01 8.81
CA ASP A 133 12.18 17.10 9.53
C ASP A 133 11.26 16.60 10.67
N HIS A 134 11.23 17.32 11.79
CA HIS A 134 10.48 16.91 12.98
C HIS A 134 8.98 16.75 12.70
N CYS A 135 8.38 17.67 11.94
CA CYS A 135 6.97 17.59 11.57
C CYS A 135 6.69 16.36 10.68
N GLN A 136 7.64 15.98 9.83
CA GLN A 136 7.53 14.76 9.03
C GLN A 136 7.66 13.50 9.90
N MET A 137 8.52 13.50 10.92
CA MET A 137 8.63 12.40 11.88
C MET A 137 7.36 12.24 12.74
N GLU A 138 6.75 13.34 13.16
CA GLU A 138 5.44 13.32 13.85
C GLU A 138 4.35 12.72 12.96
N LEU A 139 4.26 13.17 11.70
CA LEU A 139 3.34 12.59 10.72
C LEU A 139 3.57 11.09 10.56
N PHE A 140 4.83 10.65 10.46
CA PHE A 140 5.14 9.23 10.35
C PHE A 140 4.67 8.44 11.57
N ASN A 141 4.83 8.98 12.78
CA ASN A 141 4.35 8.34 14.01
C ASN A 141 2.82 8.25 14.05
N GLN A 142 2.10 9.31 13.65
CA GLN A 142 0.64 9.30 13.56
C GLN A 142 0.14 8.24 12.57
N LEU A 143 0.75 8.17 11.39
CA LEU A 143 0.40 7.18 10.38
C LEU A 143 0.70 5.74 10.85
N LYS A 144 1.81 5.52 11.56
CA LYS A 144 2.12 4.21 12.16
C LYS A 144 1.12 3.80 13.23
N GLU A 145 0.69 4.71 14.10
CA GLU A 145 -0.33 4.40 15.11
C GLU A 145 -1.68 4.07 14.48
N MET A 146 -2.04 4.73 13.38
CA MET A 146 -3.22 4.35 12.59
C MET A 146 -3.05 2.95 11.98
N ALA A 147 -1.88 2.62 11.45
CA ALA A 147 -1.55 1.33 10.83
C ALA A 147 -1.12 0.24 11.82
N LYS A 148 -1.41 0.37 13.11
CA LYS A 148 -0.94 -0.56 14.13
C LYS A 148 -1.74 -1.88 14.08
N PRO A 149 -1.09 -3.05 14.15
CA PRO A 149 -1.78 -4.36 14.21
C PRO A 149 -2.39 -4.64 15.60
N PHE A 150 -2.89 -3.61 16.29
CA PHE A 150 -3.51 -3.73 17.60
C PHE A 150 -5.01 -4.05 17.47
N ARG A 151 -5.51 -4.97 18.31
CA ARG A 151 -6.92 -5.43 18.30
C ARG A 151 -7.42 -5.76 16.89
N ASN A 152 -6.70 -6.63 16.18
CA ASN A 152 -6.98 -6.99 14.79
C ASN A 152 -7.11 -5.75 13.88
N TRP A 153 -6.12 -4.86 13.93
CA TRP A 153 -6.06 -3.66 13.08
C TRP A 153 -7.25 -2.71 13.26
N LYS A 154 -7.74 -2.55 14.49
CA LYS A 154 -8.94 -1.77 14.82
C LYS A 154 -8.93 -0.38 14.17
N ASN A 155 -7.82 0.35 14.27
CA ASN A 155 -7.73 1.72 13.75
C ASN A 155 -7.92 1.78 12.23
N VAL A 156 -7.33 0.84 11.48
CA VAL A 156 -7.49 0.75 10.02
C VAL A 156 -8.94 0.39 9.67
N ARG A 157 -9.52 -0.58 10.40
CA ARG A 157 -10.93 -0.97 10.22
C ARG A 157 -11.89 0.18 10.49
N ASP A 158 -11.74 0.87 11.62
CA ASP A 158 -12.56 2.03 11.99
C ASP A 158 -12.45 3.14 10.93
N CYS A 159 -11.26 3.38 10.36
CA CYS A 159 -11.11 4.34 9.27
C CYS A 159 -11.87 3.92 8.00
N MET A 160 -11.76 2.65 7.59
CA MET A 160 -12.46 2.13 6.42
C MET A 160 -13.99 2.16 6.61
N THR A 161 -14.48 1.76 7.79
CA THR A 161 -15.92 1.81 8.14
C THR A 161 -16.45 3.24 8.07
N LYS A 162 -15.78 4.20 8.72
CA LYS A 162 -16.15 5.61 8.64
C LYS A 162 -16.13 6.13 7.21
N ALA A 163 -15.10 5.78 6.43
CA ALA A 163 -14.98 6.17 5.04
C ALA A 163 -16.15 5.70 4.17
N THR A 164 -16.78 4.57 4.50
CA THR A 164 -17.95 4.03 3.80
C THR A 164 -19.30 4.52 4.37
N GLU A 165 -19.36 4.91 5.64
CA GLU A 165 -20.60 5.32 6.33
C GLU A 165 -20.85 6.84 6.28
N GLU A 166 -19.80 7.66 6.26
CA GLU A 166 -19.90 9.13 6.41
C GLU A 166 -20.42 9.88 5.16
N PHE A 167 -20.71 9.19 4.04
CA PHE A 167 -21.23 9.83 2.82
C PHE A 167 -22.34 8.98 2.19
N ASP A 168 -23.27 9.67 1.53
CA ASP A 168 -24.55 9.23 0.93
C ASP A 168 -24.44 8.09 -0.13
N ASN A 169 -23.75 6.98 0.18
CA ASN A 169 -23.36 5.88 -0.72
C ASN A 169 -22.59 6.30 -2.00
N THR A 170 -22.19 7.57 -2.12
CA THR A 170 -21.56 8.14 -3.34
C THR A 170 -20.03 8.10 -3.31
N HIS A 171 -19.42 7.84 -2.15
CA HIS A 171 -17.97 7.90 -1.97
C HIS A 171 -17.45 6.59 -1.36
N GLY A 172 -16.66 5.84 -2.12
CA GLY A 172 -16.01 4.61 -1.67
C GLY A 172 -14.59 4.84 -1.09
N CYS A 173 -13.94 3.74 -0.72
CA CYS A 173 -12.53 3.72 -0.33
C CYS A 173 -11.80 2.60 -1.08
N ILE A 174 -10.47 2.68 -1.15
CA ILE A 174 -9.63 1.54 -1.55
C ILE A 174 -9.17 0.84 -0.26
N PRO A 175 -9.71 -0.35 0.05
CA PRO A 175 -9.42 -1.02 1.30
C PRO A 175 -8.01 -1.61 1.31
N PHE A 176 -7.43 -1.74 2.51
CA PHE A 176 -6.30 -2.66 2.68
C PHE A 176 -6.83 -4.10 2.63
N LEU A 177 -6.91 -4.65 1.41
CA LEU A 177 -7.57 -5.92 1.10
C LEU A 177 -7.05 -7.11 1.93
N GLY A 178 -5.77 -7.08 2.30
CA GLY A 178 -5.15 -8.13 3.14
C GLY A 178 -5.90 -8.42 4.43
N LEU A 179 -6.55 -7.42 5.06
CA LEU A 179 -7.35 -7.63 6.27
C LEU A 179 -8.58 -8.50 6.00
N TYR A 180 -9.33 -8.19 4.93
CA TYR A 180 -10.53 -8.93 4.58
C TYR A 180 -10.20 -10.33 4.09
N LEU A 181 -9.10 -10.50 3.35
CA LEU A 181 -8.65 -11.84 2.94
C LEU A 181 -8.27 -12.69 4.15
N SER A 182 -7.60 -12.12 5.17
CA SER A 182 -7.32 -12.83 6.42
C SER A 182 -8.60 -13.23 7.16
N ASP A 183 -9.61 -12.36 7.21
CA ASP A 183 -10.89 -12.67 7.83
C ASP A 183 -11.65 -13.79 7.08
N LEU A 184 -11.67 -13.75 5.74
CA LEU A 184 -12.29 -14.79 4.91
C LEU A 184 -11.64 -16.15 5.12
N VAL A 185 -10.30 -16.17 5.23
CA VAL A 185 -9.58 -17.40 5.54
C VAL A 185 -9.94 -17.92 6.93
N PHE A 186 -10.01 -17.04 7.93
CA PHE A 186 -10.39 -17.44 9.28
C PHE A 186 -11.82 -17.98 9.37
N VAL A 187 -12.75 -17.48 8.56
CA VAL A 187 -14.15 -17.95 8.53
C VAL A 187 -14.30 -19.28 7.79
N ALA A 188 -13.42 -19.56 6.84
CA ALA A 188 -13.46 -20.79 6.04
C ALA A 188 -12.76 -21.99 6.69
N GLU A 189 -11.99 -21.75 7.76
CA GLU A 189 -11.34 -22.77 8.59
C GLU A 189 -12.21 -23.09 9.82
#